data_AF-A0A934LKY3-F1
#
_entry.id   AF-A0A934LKY3-F1
#
_cell.length_a   1.000
_cell.length_b   1.000
_cell.length_c   1.000
_cell.angle_alpha   90.00
_cell.angle_beta   90.00
_cell.angle_gamma   90.00
#
_symmetry.space_group_name_H-M   'P 1'
#
loop_
_entity.id
_entity.type
_entity.pdbx_description
1 polymer ?
#
loop_
_entity_poly.entity_id
_entity_poly.type
_entity_poly.pdbx_seq_one_letter_code
_entity_poly.pdbx_strand_id
1 'polypeptide(L)'
;MHHKICSTTLIFSGFVLLLIGASQFLLNSSPAEAQCGSQESSCKSCHEGQSQDPVNSDGTGWHESHAFGDFCYLCHAGNQQTMEQEAAHTGMVPPLSDVEASCKLCHSDDLTERAQVYASVLGVDLNSGGGTSDQGTSPTESDNTTDGTGNTTNTSISIPANNRLVVDDPNAVDYEERYNEIVLGKHPTNWGNIILATLIGLLVVGGGGFVIVHEIQMSTSLGETKKAEGEYPADVVDMLPNLTELKPQTRKALRKILANPQKTEKVLGLIDAVVSEPQTEESKNEINH
;
A
#
# COMPACT_ATOMS: atom_id res chain seq x y z
N MET A 1 -25.35 -35.47 -0.76
CA MET A 1 -25.20 -34.12 -0.18
C MET A 1 -23.95 -33.96 0.69
N HIS A 2 -23.45 -35.00 1.37
CA HIS A 2 -22.25 -34.92 2.22
C HIS A 2 -20.92 -34.63 1.50
N HIS A 3 -20.74 -35.06 0.24
CA HIS A 3 -19.49 -34.78 -0.50
C HIS A 3 -19.30 -33.30 -0.87
N LYS A 4 -20.39 -32.54 -1.09
CA LYS A 4 -20.30 -31.11 -1.44
C LYS A 4 -19.87 -30.27 -0.23
N ILE A 5 -20.35 -30.63 0.97
CA ILE A 5 -20.03 -29.96 2.22
C ILE A 5 -18.56 -30.19 2.62
N CYS A 6 -18.02 -31.38 2.36
CA CYS A 6 -16.61 -31.72 2.64
C CYS A 6 -15.63 -31.03 1.68
N SER A 7 -16.02 -30.83 0.42
CA SER A 7 -15.19 -30.13 -0.57
C SER A 7 -15.10 -28.63 -0.28
N THR A 8 -16.19 -28.00 0.17
CA THR A 8 -16.19 -26.57 0.50
C THR A 8 -15.39 -26.24 1.76
N THR A 9 -15.37 -27.12 2.77
CA THR A 9 -14.59 -26.89 4.00
C THR A 9 -13.08 -27.03 3.78
N LEU A 10 -12.63 -27.91 2.89
CA LEU A 10 -11.21 -28.05 2.53
C LEU A 10 -10.67 -26.83 1.79
N ILE A 11 -11.46 -26.26 0.86
CA ILE A 11 -11.07 -25.06 0.11
C ILE A 11 -10.95 -23.85 1.05
N PHE A 12 -11.91 -23.69 1.97
CA PHE A 12 -11.91 -22.58 2.92
C PHE A 12 -10.73 -22.67 3.91
N SER A 13 -10.41 -23.87 4.39
CA SER A 13 -9.25 -24.12 5.27
C SER A 13 -7.92 -23.80 4.57
N GLY A 14 -7.77 -24.22 3.30
CA GLY A 14 -6.58 -23.92 2.51
C GLY A 14 -6.36 -22.42 2.28
N PHE A 15 -7.43 -21.67 2.01
CA PHE A 15 -7.34 -20.22 1.82
C PHE A 15 -6.94 -19.48 3.10
N VAL A 16 -7.50 -19.89 4.25
CA VAL A 16 -7.13 -19.31 5.56
C VAL A 16 -5.66 -19.57 5.90
N LEU A 17 -5.16 -20.79 5.65
CA LEU A 17 -3.75 -21.12 5.86
C LEU A 17 -2.81 -20.31 4.95
N LEU A 18 -3.21 -20.06 3.70
CA LEU A 18 -2.41 -19.27 2.76
C LEU A 18 -2.34 -17.80 3.17
N LEU A 19 -3.47 -17.23 3.64
CA LEU A 19 -3.50 -15.87 4.18
C LEU A 19 -2.63 -15.72 5.43
N ILE A 20 -2.67 -16.69 6.35
CA ILE A 20 -1.81 -16.71 7.53
C ILE A 20 -0.33 -16.88 7.12
N GLY A 21 -0.02 -17.73 6.15
CA GLY A 21 1.36 -17.85 5.64
C GLY A 21 1.89 -16.55 5.05
N ALA A 22 1.06 -15.86 4.25
CA ALA A 22 1.43 -14.59 3.63
C ALA A 22 1.56 -13.44 4.64
N SER A 23 0.68 -13.35 5.64
CA SER A 23 0.81 -12.34 6.69
C SER A 23 2.07 -12.54 7.53
N GLN A 24 2.46 -13.78 7.80
CA GLN A 24 3.66 -14.08 8.58
C GLN A 24 4.92 -13.74 7.78
N PHE A 25 4.91 -13.90 6.46
CA PHE A 25 6.03 -13.49 5.60
C PHE A 25 6.20 -11.97 5.56
N LEU A 26 5.09 -11.22 5.48
CA LEU A 26 5.11 -9.76 5.50
C LEU A 26 5.53 -9.18 6.85
N LEU A 27 5.17 -9.82 7.97
CA LEU A 27 5.53 -9.38 9.31
C LEU A 27 6.98 -9.68 9.71
N ASN A 28 7.65 -10.63 9.04
CA ASN A 28 9.06 -10.95 9.26
C ASN A 28 10.00 -10.31 8.21
N SER A 29 9.50 -9.34 7.45
CA SER A 29 10.36 -8.46 6.66
C SER A 29 11.07 -7.51 7.62
N SER A 30 12.20 -7.94 8.18
CA SER A 30 13.04 -7.06 8.99
C SER A 30 13.49 -5.88 8.12
N PRO A 31 13.36 -4.62 8.59
CA PRO A 31 14.05 -3.52 7.94
C PRO A 31 15.55 -3.81 7.98
N ALA A 32 16.23 -3.66 6.84
CA ALA A 32 17.68 -3.68 6.82
C ALA A 32 18.19 -2.45 7.59
N GLU A 33 18.58 -2.66 8.85
CA GLU A 33 19.17 -1.62 9.67
C GLU A 33 20.63 -1.41 9.28
N ALA A 34 20.83 -0.48 8.34
CA ALA A 34 22.02 0.38 8.24
C ALA A 34 21.63 1.68 7.52
N GLN A 35 20.59 2.36 8.02
CA GLN A 35 20.18 3.67 7.53
C GLN A 35 21.16 4.76 8.02
N CYS A 36 22.22 4.99 7.25
CA CYS A 36 22.35 6.34 6.72
C CYS A 36 21.35 6.42 5.56
N GLY A 37 20.54 7.47 5.47
CA GLY A 37 19.59 7.67 4.37
C GLY A 37 20.23 7.86 2.98
N SER A 38 21.48 7.44 2.78
CA SER A 38 22.04 7.18 1.46
C SER A 38 21.55 5.80 1.05
N GLN A 39 20.52 5.77 0.19
CA GLN A 39 20.28 4.60 -0.64
C GLN A 39 21.64 4.15 -1.22
N GLU A 40 21.99 2.86 -1.10
CA GLU A 40 23.22 2.35 -1.69
C GLU A 40 23.26 2.82 -3.15
N SER A 41 24.29 3.58 -3.50
CA SER A 41 24.47 4.14 -4.82
C SER A 41 24.50 3.00 -5.84
N SER A 42 24.03 3.31 -7.04
CA SER A 42 24.21 2.40 -8.17
C SER A 42 25.69 2.08 -8.42
N CYS A 43 26.60 2.99 -8.05
CA CYS A 43 28.05 2.78 -8.12
C CYS A 43 28.46 1.57 -7.27
N LYS A 44 28.09 1.56 -5.98
CA LYS A 44 28.48 0.49 -5.05
C LYS A 44 27.84 -0.86 -5.41
N SER A 45 26.60 -0.83 -5.90
CA SER A 45 25.89 -2.02 -6.38
C SER A 45 26.66 -2.78 -7.48
N CYS A 46 27.36 -2.08 -8.37
CA CYS A 46 28.14 -2.69 -9.46
C CYS A 46 29.61 -2.92 -9.06
N HIS A 47 30.26 -1.91 -8.52
CA HIS A 47 31.70 -1.96 -8.23
C HIS A 47 32.03 -2.89 -7.06
N GLU A 48 31.19 -2.89 -6.03
CA GLU A 48 31.44 -3.65 -4.79
C GLU A 48 30.54 -4.88 -4.75
N GLY A 49 29.22 -4.69 -4.88
CA GLY A 49 28.23 -5.77 -4.79
C GLY A 49 28.39 -6.85 -5.87
N GLN A 50 28.75 -6.44 -7.09
CA GLN A 50 29.03 -7.36 -8.21
C GLN A 50 30.52 -7.52 -8.51
N SER A 51 31.38 -6.86 -7.72
CA SER A 51 32.84 -6.91 -7.86
C SER A 51 33.35 -6.61 -9.29
N GLN A 52 32.70 -5.70 -10.02
CA GLN A 52 33.13 -5.36 -11.38
C GLN A 52 34.46 -4.58 -11.37
N ASP A 53 34.64 -3.69 -10.41
CA ASP A 53 35.88 -2.96 -10.15
C ASP A 53 35.87 -2.49 -8.68
N PRO A 54 36.17 -3.40 -7.73
CA PRO A 54 36.05 -3.13 -6.31
C PRO A 54 37.24 -2.28 -5.83
N VAL A 55 36.93 -1.15 -5.21
CA VAL A 55 37.93 -0.16 -4.75
C VAL A 55 37.95 0.01 -3.24
N ASN A 56 36.92 -0.45 -2.51
CA ASN A 56 36.87 -0.32 -1.05
C ASN A 56 38.00 -1.04 -0.31
N SER A 57 38.75 -1.92 -0.97
CA SER A 57 39.90 -2.62 -0.42
C SER A 57 41.06 -2.66 -1.41
N ASP A 58 41.24 -1.61 -2.21
CA ASP A 58 42.30 -1.53 -3.22
C ASP A 58 43.70 -1.23 -2.64
N GLY A 59 43.79 -1.00 -1.32
CA GLY A 59 45.05 -0.71 -0.64
C GLY A 59 45.57 0.71 -0.87
N THR A 60 44.81 1.59 -1.53
CA THR A 60 45.18 3.01 -1.72
C THR A 60 44.97 3.83 -0.45
N GLY A 61 44.21 3.32 0.52
CA GLY A 61 43.81 4.04 1.74
C GLY A 61 42.81 5.17 1.49
N TRP A 62 42.75 5.76 0.29
CA TRP A 62 41.79 6.80 -0.11
C TRP A 62 40.36 6.27 -0.16
N HIS A 63 40.14 5.21 -0.95
CA HIS A 63 38.82 4.59 -1.06
C HIS A 63 38.40 3.96 0.27
N GLU A 64 39.32 3.29 0.97
CA GLU A 64 39.07 2.73 2.31
C GLU A 64 38.60 3.79 3.31
N SER A 65 39.18 5.00 3.27
CA SER A 65 38.83 6.10 4.18
C SER A 65 37.40 6.62 3.97
N HIS A 66 36.82 6.44 2.78
CA HIS A 66 35.51 6.99 2.40
C HIS A 66 34.48 5.92 2.00
N ALA A 67 34.87 4.64 2.00
CA ALA A 67 34.05 3.48 1.65
C ALA A 67 32.81 3.32 2.55
N PHE A 68 32.86 3.87 3.77
CA PHE A 68 31.80 3.74 4.76
C PHE A 68 30.50 4.46 4.38
N GLY A 69 30.59 5.52 3.58
CA GLY A 69 29.46 6.43 3.35
C GLY A 69 28.95 6.49 1.92
N ASP A 70 29.45 5.62 1.04
CA ASP A 70 28.98 5.53 -0.35
C ASP A 70 29.04 6.88 -1.11
N PHE A 71 30.21 7.50 -1.03
CA PHE A 71 30.45 8.85 -1.54
C PHE A 71 31.17 8.86 -2.90
N CYS A 72 31.05 7.79 -3.69
CA CYS A 72 31.74 7.65 -4.97
C CYS A 72 31.50 8.88 -5.86
N TYR A 73 30.26 9.34 -5.94
CA TYR A 73 29.86 10.48 -6.76
C TYR A 73 30.39 11.84 -6.27
N LEU A 74 30.75 11.98 -4.99
CA LEU A 74 31.33 13.23 -4.50
C LEU A 74 32.72 13.46 -5.08
N CYS A 75 33.47 12.39 -5.30
CA CYS A 75 34.81 12.46 -5.89
C CYS A 75 34.77 12.28 -7.40
N HIS A 76 34.00 11.30 -7.88
CA HIS A 76 34.00 10.93 -9.29
C HIS A 76 32.89 11.62 -10.11
N ALA A 77 32.02 12.41 -9.49
CA ALA A 77 30.78 12.88 -10.11
C ALA A 77 29.93 11.70 -10.63
N GLY A 78 29.18 11.90 -11.71
CA GLY A 78 28.27 10.89 -12.25
C GLY A 78 26.94 10.81 -11.50
N ASN A 79 26.09 9.88 -11.95
CA ASN A 79 24.73 9.71 -11.43
C ASN A 79 24.62 8.44 -10.59
N GLN A 80 24.66 8.63 -9.27
CA GLN A 80 24.53 7.55 -8.28
C GLN A 80 23.12 6.92 -8.17
N GLN A 81 22.11 7.44 -8.86
CA GLN A 81 20.72 6.94 -8.75
C GLN A 81 20.34 5.95 -9.86
N THR A 82 21.08 5.93 -10.97
CA THR A 82 20.75 5.07 -12.13
C THR A 82 21.61 3.82 -12.20
N MET A 83 20.98 2.67 -12.45
CA MET A 83 21.64 1.38 -12.69
C MET A 83 22.10 1.17 -14.13
N GLU A 84 21.79 2.10 -15.03
CA GLU A 84 22.25 2.06 -16.41
C GLU A 84 23.66 2.65 -16.50
N GLN A 85 24.61 1.86 -16.99
CA GLN A 85 26.04 2.16 -16.90
C GLN A 85 26.43 3.48 -17.58
N GLU A 86 25.91 3.73 -18.78
CA GLU A 86 26.24 4.95 -19.53
C GLU A 86 25.69 6.18 -18.81
N ALA A 87 24.45 6.10 -18.33
CA ALA A 87 23.81 7.16 -17.57
C ALA A 87 24.51 7.40 -16.21
N ALA A 88 25.00 6.35 -15.55
CA ALA A 88 25.71 6.44 -14.27
C ALA A 88 27.08 7.12 -14.45
N HIS A 89 27.78 6.81 -15.55
CA HIS A 89 29.12 7.33 -15.82
C HIS A 89 29.13 8.67 -16.57
N THR A 90 27.97 9.17 -17.01
CA THR A 90 27.88 10.45 -17.71
C THR A 90 28.36 11.60 -16.82
N GLY A 91 29.38 12.33 -17.29
CA GLY A 91 29.94 13.48 -16.58
C GLY A 91 30.87 13.13 -15.43
N MET A 92 31.33 11.87 -15.33
CA MET A 92 32.35 11.50 -14.35
C MET A 92 33.66 12.25 -14.60
N VAL A 93 34.34 12.56 -13.50
CA VAL A 93 35.64 13.24 -13.50
C VAL A 93 36.67 12.45 -12.70
N PRO A 94 37.96 12.64 -12.96
CA PRO A 94 39.00 12.10 -12.08
C PRO A 94 38.86 12.70 -10.67
N PRO A 95 39.02 11.90 -9.60
CA PRO A 95 38.65 12.28 -8.23
C PRO A 95 39.40 13.49 -7.66
N LEU A 96 40.61 13.76 -8.18
CA LEU A 96 41.45 14.90 -7.78
C LEU A 96 41.55 15.98 -8.86
N SER A 97 40.71 15.93 -9.90
CA SER A 97 40.68 16.98 -10.93
C SER A 97 40.19 18.33 -10.39
N ASP A 98 39.31 18.29 -9.38
CA ASP A 98 38.86 19.46 -8.62
C ASP A 98 38.75 19.09 -7.13
N VAL A 99 39.85 19.30 -6.40
CA VAL A 99 39.91 19.01 -4.96
C VAL A 99 38.94 19.85 -4.15
N GLU A 100 38.66 21.08 -4.59
CA GLU A 100 37.72 21.94 -3.90
C GLU A 100 36.30 21.38 -4.00
N ALA A 101 35.87 20.98 -5.20
CA ALA A 101 34.56 20.37 -5.41
C ALA A 101 34.43 19.02 -4.67
N SER A 102 35.46 18.17 -4.72
CA SER A 102 35.42 16.82 -4.15
C SER A 102 35.48 16.79 -2.63
N CYS A 103 36.23 17.70 -2.00
CA CYS A 103 36.59 17.57 -0.58
C CYS A 103 35.97 18.63 0.33
N LYS A 104 35.71 19.87 -0.16
CA LYS A 104 35.37 21.02 0.69
C LYS A 104 34.07 20.86 1.47
N LEU A 105 33.14 20.04 0.98
CA LEU A 105 31.87 19.78 1.64
C LEU A 105 32.05 19.20 3.05
N CYS A 106 33.08 18.37 3.23
CA CYS A 106 33.40 17.73 4.52
C CYS A 106 34.67 18.30 5.16
N HIS A 107 35.57 18.86 4.35
CA HIS A 107 36.89 19.34 4.75
C HIS A 107 37.08 20.82 4.38
N SER A 108 36.26 21.71 4.94
CA SER A 108 36.37 23.15 4.71
C SER A 108 37.62 23.76 5.32
N ASP A 109 38.06 23.23 6.46
CA ASP A 109 39.08 23.83 7.31
C ASP A 109 40.47 23.20 7.11
N ASP A 110 40.50 21.96 6.59
CA ASP A 110 41.70 21.14 6.41
C ASP A 110 41.83 20.52 5.01
N LEU A 111 41.17 21.11 4.01
CA LEU A 111 41.15 20.68 2.60
C LEU A 111 42.55 20.33 2.07
N THR A 112 43.46 21.30 2.11
CA THR A 112 44.79 21.19 1.50
C THR A 112 45.65 20.16 2.23
N GLU A 113 45.61 20.15 3.57
CA GLU A 113 46.39 19.21 4.37
C GLU A 113 45.97 17.76 4.09
N ARG A 114 44.65 17.51 4.05
CA ARG A 114 44.13 16.16 3.76
C ARG A 114 44.33 15.74 2.33
N ALA A 115 44.06 16.62 1.37
CA ALA A 115 44.26 16.33 -0.04
C ALA A 115 45.73 15.99 -0.32
N GLN A 116 46.68 16.65 0.34
CA GLN A 116 48.12 16.42 0.14
C GLN A 116 48.55 15.01 0.50
N VAL A 117 47.93 14.39 1.52
CA VAL A 117 48.20 12.99 1.89
C VAL A 117 47.95 12.07 0.70
N TYR A 118 46.82 12.26 0.02
CA TYR A 118 46.41 11.41 -1.10
C TYR A 118 47.13 11.76 -2.40
N ALA A 119 47.36 13.05 -2.64
CA ALA A 119 48.18 13.52 -3.75
C ALA A 119 49.58 12.89 -3.73
N SER A 120 50.18 12.76 -2.54
CA SER A 120 51.49 12.13 -2.36
C SER A 120 51.47 10.62 -2.64
N VAL A 121 50.38 9.93 -2.30
CA VAL A 121 50.19 8.50 -2.61
C VAL A 121 49.98 8.27 -4.11
N LEU A 122 49.23 9.16 -4.75
CA LEU A 122 48.86 9.05 -6.16
C LEU A 122 49.88 9.67 -7.11
N GLY A 123 50.90 10.36 -6.59
CA GLY A 123 51.93 11.04 -7.39
C GLY A 123 51.39 12.21 -8.21
N VAL A 124 50.38 12.92 -7.70
CA VAL A 124 49.72 14.05 -8.36
C VAL A 124 50.08 15.35 -7.65
N ASP A 125 50.40 16.41 -8.38
CA ASP A 125 50.62 17.73 -7.81
C ASP A 125 49.31 18.51 -7.70
N LEU A 126 48.88 18.83 -6.48
CA LEU A 126 47.65 19.59 -6.23
C LEU A 126 47.69 21.03 -6.75
N ASN A 127 48.90 21.57 -6.94
CA ASN A 127 49.12 22.92 -7.45
C ASN A 127 49.13 22.98 -8.98
N SER A 128 49.16 21.82 -9.65
CA SER A 128 48.98 21.71 -11.10
C SER A 128 47.49 21.65 -11.40
N GLY A 129 46.79 22.76 -11.19
CA GLY A 129 45.35 22.88 -11.43
C GLY A 129 44.96 22.27 -12.79
N GLY A 130 43.89 21.47 -12.78
CA GLY A 130 43.39 20.67 -13.90
C GLY A 130 43.69 21.24 -15.28
N GLY A 131 44.75 20.73 -15.89
CA GLY A 131 45.25 21.19 -17.17
C GLY A 131 46.29 20.22 -17.70
N THR A 132 45.81 19.18 -18.38
CA THR A 132 46.52 18.35 -19.37
C THR A 132 48.05 18.23 -19.21
N SER A 133 48.52 17.10 -18.70
CA SER A 133 49.93 16.70 -18.85
C SER A 133 50.07 15.71 -20.01
N ASP A 134 50.24 16.28 -21.21
CA ASP A 134 51.05 15.68 -22.27
C ASP A 134 52.54 16.00 -21.99
N GLN A 135 53.44 15.15 -22.47
CA GLN A 135 54.87 15.10 -22.12
C GLN A 135 55.69 16.37 -22.44
N GLY A 136 56.76 16.63 -21.67
CA GLY A 136 57.99 17.25 -22.21
C GLY A 136 58.86 18.12 -21.29
N THR A 137 59.92 17.52 -20.74
CA THR A 137 61.30 18.06 -20.59
C THR A 137 61.57 19.49 -20.05
N SER A 138 62.00 19.56 -18.77
CA SER A 138 63.17 20.30 -18.20
C SER A 138 63.28 21.85 -18.28
N PRO A 139 64.14 22.52 -17.46
CA PRO A 139 63.69 23.40 -16.38
C PRO A 139 64.16 24.86 -16.54
N THR A 140 63.50 25.85 -15.94
CA THR A 140 64.12 27.16 -15.61
C THR A 140 63.31 27.92 -14.55
N GLU A 141 64.01 28.16 -13.44
CA GLU A 141 64.05 29.33 -12.53
C GLU A 141 62.78 29.99 -11.96
N SER A 142 62.85 30.09 -10.63
CA SER A 142 62.16 31.03 -9.76
C SER A 142 62.18 32.47 -10.26
N ASP A 143 61.04 33.14 -10.19
CA ASP A 143 61.02 34.54 -9.78
C ASP A 143 59.76 34.86 -8.96
N ASN A 144 59.98 35.72 -7.98
CA ASN A 144 59.12 36.03 -6.86
C ASN A 144 58.69 37.49 -6.98
N THR A 145 57.42 37.83 -7.22
CA THR A 145 56.90 39.17 -6.87
C THR A 145 55.38 39.21 -6.63
N THR A 146 55.10 39.57 -5.38
CA THR A 146 54.02 40.31 -4.69
C THR A 146 52.89 41.02 -5.46
N ASP A 147 51.72 40.92 -4.82
CA ASP A 147 50.63 41.90 -4.58
C ASP A 147 49.52 42.15 -5.60
N GLY A 148 48.29 42.06 -5.10
CA GLY A 148 47.04 42.28 -5.83
C GLY A 148 45.81 42.19 -4.93
N THR A 149 45.65 43.19 -4.07
CA THR A 149 44.45 43.44 -3.24
C THR A 149 43.17 43.47 -4.08
N GLY A 150 42.22 42.59 -3.74
CA GLY A 150 40.88 42.53 -4.35
C GLY A 150 39.80 42.25 -3.31
N ASN A 151 39.31 43.32 -2.69
CA ASN A 151 38.20 43.31 -1.73
C ASN A 151 36.89 42.89 -2.41
N THR A 152 36.38 41.69 -2.09
CA THR A 152 35.02 41.27 -2.47
C THR A 152 34.27 40.78 -1.24
N THR A 153 33.26 41.54 -0.85
CA THR A 153 32.38 41.31 0.28
C THR A 153 31.49 40.09 -0.01
N ASN A 154 31.87 38.90 0.48
CA ASN A 154 31.00 37.74 0.45
C ASN A 154 30.03 37.79 1.64
N THR A 155 28.76 38.06 1.35
CA THR A 155 27.65 37.85 2.28
C THR A 155 27.56 36.37 2.61
N SER A 156 28.02 36.00 3.80
CA SER A 156 27.86 34.68 4.39
C SER A 156 26.39 34.43 4.73
N ILE A 157 25.72 33.62 3.91
CA ILE A 157 24.45 32.99 4.29
C ILE A 157 24.81 31.86 5.28
N SER A 158 24.45 32.07 6.54
CA SER A 158 24.57 31.05 7.59
C SER A 158 23.51 29.97 7.33
N ILE A 159 23.96 28.80 6.87
CA ILE A 159 23.17 27.57 6.89
C ILE A 159 23.38 26.93 8.28
N PRO A 160 22.33 26.65 9.06
CA PRO A 160 22.47 26.08 10.39
C PRO A 160 22.94 24.61 10.33
N ALA A 161 23.94 24.30 11.14
CA ALA A 161 24.67 23.03 11.21
C ALA A 161 23.90 21.90 11.91
N ASN A 162 22.72 21.59 11.40
CA ASN A 162 21.92 20.46 11.87
C ASN A 162 21.51 19.59 10.68
N ASN A 163 22.49 18.82 10.19
CA ASN A 163 22.34 17.78 9.16
C ASN A 163 21.50 16.58 9.66
N ARG A 164 20.29 16.84 10.14
CA ARG A 164 19.27 15.81 10.23
C ARG A 164 18.54 15.82 8.89
N LEU A 165 18.90 14.90 7.99
CA LEU A 165 18.14 14.65 6.76
C LEU A 165 16.70 14.34 7.19
N VAL A 166 15.79 15.29 6.99
CA VAL A 166 14.37 15.06 7.16
C VAL A 166 13.95 14.32 5.89
N VAL A 167 13.71 13.01 6.03
CA VAL A 167 13.32 12.11 4.92
C VAL A 167 11.96 12.50 4.30
N ASP A 168 11.25 13.46 4.90
CA ASP A 168 10.03 14.07 4.39
C ASP A 168 10.11 15.61 4.49
N ASP A 169 11.17 16.25 3.98
CA ASP A 169 11.19 17.71 3.87
C ASP A 169 10.34 18.13 2.66
N PRO A 170 9.21 18.87 2.84
CA PRO A 170 8.42 19.37 1.72
C PRO A 170 9.17 20.37 0.82
N ASN A 171 10.38 20.80 1.22
CA ASN A 171 11.28 21.62 0.41
C ASN A 171 12.45 20.84 -0.22
N ALA A 172 12.59 19.54 0.05
CA ALA A 172 13.59 18.71 -0.64
C ALA A 172 13.10 18.42 -2.07
N VAL A 173 13.84 18.94 -3.05
CA VAL A 173 13.53 18.71 -4.47
C VAL A 173 14.17 17.40 -4.88
N ASP A 174 13.34 16.38 -5.12
CA ASP A 174 13.75 15.18 -5.85
C ASP A 174 13.93 15.54 -7.33
N TYR A 175 15.17 15.78 -7.72
CA TYR A 175 15.52 16.18 -9.08
C TYR A 175 15.28 15.07 -10.11
N GLU A 176 15.31 13.81 -9.68
CA GLU A 176 15.08 12.67 -10.56
C GLU A 176 13.59 12.47 -10.82
N GLU A 177 12.75 12.57 -9.78
CA GLU A 177 11.29 12.58 -9.93
C GLU A 177 10.84 13.76 -10.80
N ARG A 178 11.41 14.96 -10.56
CA ARG A 178 11.10 16.16 -11.35
C ARG A 178 11.58 16.05 -12.81
N TYR A 179 12.72 15.43 -13.07
CA TYR A 179 13.19 15.17 -14.43
C TYR A 179 12.31 14.12 -15.13
N ASN A 180 11.95 13.04 -14.42
CA ASN A 180 11.04 12.01 -14.91
C ASN A 180 9.67 12.58 -15.28
N GLU A 181 9.13 13.50 -14.49
CA GLU A 181 7.84 14.15 -14.76
C GLU A 181 7.93 15.16 -15.92
N ILE A 182 8.90 16.08 -15.88
CA ILE A 182 8.96 17.21 -16.84
C ILE A 182 9.51 16.77 -18.20
N VAL A 183 10.53 15.93 -18.22
CA VAL A 183 11.28 15.59 -19.45
C VAL A 183 10.79 14.27 -20.04
N LEU A 184 10.54 13.27 -19.19
CA LEU A 184 10.15 11.93 -19.65
C LEU A 184 8.64 11.68 -19.59
N GLY A 185 7.85 12.58 -18.98
CA GLY A 185 6.39 12.45 -18.83
C GLY A 185 5.97 11.25 -17.98
N LYS A 186 6.88 10.69 -17.17
CA LYS A 186 6.62 9.56 -16.29
C LYS A 186 6.16 10.08 -14.95
N HIS A 187 4.88 9.94 -14.67
CA HIS A 187 4.36 10.19 -13.32
C HIS A 187 4.71 9.02 -12.40
N PRO A 188 5.12 9.28 -11.14
CA PRO A 188 5.38 8.26 -10.14
C PRO A 188 4.09 7.48 -9.88
N THR A 189 4.04 6.23 -10.32
CA THR A 189 2.88 5.38 -10.07
C THR A 189 2.91 4.96 -8.60
N ASN A 190 2.11 5.62 -7.75
CA ASN A 190 1.98 5.23 -6.35
C ASN A 190 1.28 3.86 -6.28
N TRP A 191 2.08 2.80 -6.21
CA TRP A 191 1.61 1.42 -6.12
C TRP A 191 0.70 1.20 -4.91
N GLY A 192 0.89 1.96 -3.81
CA GLY A 192 -0.01 1.98 -2.66
C GLY A 192 -1.44 2.39 -3.03
N ASN A 193 -1.60 3.45 -3.83
CA ASN A 193 -2.90 3.88 -4.33
C ASN A 193 -3.53 2.86 -5.29
N ILE A 194 -2.72 2.18 -6.11
CA ILE A 194 -3.22 1.11 -7.00
C ILE A 194 -3.71 -0.09 -6.18
N ILE A 195 -2.94 -0.52 -5.19
CA ILE A 195 -3.32 -1.62 -4.29
C ILE A 195 -4.59 -1.27 -3.52
N LEU A 196 -4.68 -0.04 -2.99
CA LEU A 196 -5.87 0.45 -2.30
C LEU A 196 -7.08 0.48 -3.22
N ALA A 197 -6.96 1.02 -4.44
CA ALA A 197 -8.04 1.05 -5.43
C ALA A 197 -8.49 -0.37 -5.82
N THR A 198 -7.55 -1.30 -5.93
CA THR A 198 -7.84 -2.71 -6.21
C THR A 198 -8.61 -3.37 -5.07
N LEU A 199 -8.20 -3.13 -3.81
CA LEU A 199 -8.90 -3.61 -2.61
C LEU A 199 -10.32 -3.05 -2.50
N ILE A 200 -10.50 -1.75 -2.75
CA ILE A 200 -11.82 -1.11 -2.78
C ILE A 200 -12.68 -1.75 -3.89
N GLY A 201 -12.11 -1.95 -5.08
CA GLY A 201 -12.79 -2.63 -6.18
C GLY A 201 -13.24 -4.04 -5.82
N LEU A 202 -12.36 -4.84 -5.20
CA LEU A 202 -12.69 -6.18 -4.71
C LEU A 202 -13.76 -6.17 -3.63
N LEU A 203 -13.75 -5.18 -2.73
CA LEU A 203 -14.75 -5.05 -1.68
C LEU A 203 -16.12 -4.66 -2.24
N VAL A 204 -16.17 -3.76 -3.23
CA VAL A 204 -17.42 -3.37 -3.89
C VAL A 204 -17.97 -4.51 -4.73
N VAL A 205 -17.13 -5.17 -5.54
CA VAL A 205 -17.56 -6.29 -6.40
C VAL A 205 -17.91 -7.53 -5.56
N GLY A 206 -17.06 -7.88 -4.60
CA GLY A 206 -17.25 -9.03 -3.72
C GLY A 206 -18.38 -8.82 -2.72
N GLY A 207 -18.37 -7.71 -1.98
CA GLY A 207 -19.39 -7.37 -0.99
C GLY A 207 -20.72 -6.99 -1.62
N GLY A 208 -20.71 -6.07 -2.59
CA GLY A 208 -21.92 -5.64 -3.29
C GLY A 208 -22.55 -6.76 -4.13
N GLY A 209 -21.75 -7.55 -4.84
CA GLY A 209 -22.23 -8.71 -5.59
C GLY A 209 -22.81 -9.79 -4.69
N PHE A 210 -22.19 -10.07 -3.54
CA PHE A 210 -22.70 -11.04 -2.57
C PHE A 210 -24.05 -10.62 -1.99
N VAL A 211 -24.24 -9.34 -1.65
CA VAL A 211 -25.52 -8.84 -1.15
C VAL A 211 -26.62 -8.97 -2.20
N ILE A 212 -26.37 -8.60 -3.46
CA ILE A 212 -27.36 -8.71 -4.54
C ILE A 212 -27.75 -10.17 -4.80
N VAL A 213 -26.79 -11.09 -4.88
CA VAL A 213 -27.08 -12.51 -5.09
C VAL A 213 -27.87 -13.08 -3.92
N HIS A 214 -27.51 -12.71 -2.69
CA HIS A 214 -28.20 -13.16 -1.50
C HIS A 214 -29.63 -12.57 -1.40
N GLU A 215 -29.83 -11.32 -1.80
CA GLU A 215 -31.15 -10.68 -1.86
C GLU A 215 -32.04 -11.31 -2.93
N ILE A 216 -31.51 -11.62 -4.12
CA ILE A 216 -32.24 -12.36 -5.17
C ILE A 216 -32.57 -13.79 -4.71
N GLN A 217 -31.67 -14.45 -4.00
CA GLN A 217 -31.89 -15.80 -3.49
C GLN A 217 -32.93 -15.81 -2.35
N MET A 218 -33.00 -14.74 -1.54
CA MET A 218 -34.03 -14.59 -0.53
C MET A 218 -35.37 -14.11 -1.10
N SER A 219 -35.38 -13.29 -2.15
CA SER A 219 -36.62 -12.87 -2.82
C SER A 219 -37.29 -14.03 -3.55
N THR A 220 -36.50 -14.96 -4.11
CA THR A 220 -37.02 -16.21 -4.68
C THR A 220 -37.44 -17.22 -3.62
N SER A 221 -36.88 -17.16 -2.41
CA SER A 221 -37.28 -17.99 -1.25
C SER A 221 -38.52 -17.43 -0.53
N LEU A 222 -38.72 -16.11 -0.55
CA LEU A 222 -39.92 -15.43 -0.04
C LEU A 222 -41.01 -15.38 -1.11
N GLY A 223 -41.50 -16.57 -1.47
CA GLY A 223 -42.82 -16.76 -2.02
C GLY A 223 -42.91 -16.55 -3.53
N GLU A 224 -42.85 -17.67 -4.25
CA GLU A 224 -43.96 -17.96 -5.15
C GLU A 224 -45.25 -17.72 -4.36
N THR A 225 -45.87 -16.55 -4.55
CA THR A 225 -47.29 -16.40 -4.32
C THR A 225 -47.93 -17.38 -5.29
N LYS A 226 -48.10 -18.62 -4.84
CA LYS A 226 -48.82 -19.65 -5.57
C LYS A 226 -50.18 -19.03 -5.84
N LYS A 227 -50.39 -18.60 -7.08
CA LYS A 227 -51.65 -18.03 -7.54
C LYS A 227 -52.68 -19.10 -7.20
N ALA A 228 -53.63 -18.75 -6.35
CA ALA A 228 -54.60 -19.70 -5.88
C ALA A 228 -55.47 -20.13 -7.07
N GLU A 229 -55.15 -21.28 -7.66
CA GLU A 229 -55.96 -21.89 -8.71
C GLU A 229 -57.18 -22.53 -8.05
N GLY A 230 -58.28 -21.79 -8.06
CA GLY A 230 -59.58 -22.27 -7.60
C GLY A 230 -60.58 -21.11 -7.52
N GLU A 231 -61.79 -21.37 -8.01
CA GLU A 231 -62.94 -20.50 -7.78
C GLU A 231 -63.35 -20.65 -6.31
N TYR A 232 -63.10 -19.61 -5.52
CA TYR A 232 -63.45 -19.60 -4.11
C TYR A 232 -64.93 -19.28 -3.95
N PRO A 233 -65.64 -19.95 -3.02
CA PRO A 233 -67.03 -19.60 -2.70
C PRO A 233 -67.13 -18.11 -2.35
N ALA A 234 -68.20 -17.45 -2.78
CA ALA A 234 -68.40 -16.00 -2.57
C ALA A 234 -68.24 -15.60 -1.09
N ASP A 235 -68.73 -16.44 -0.17
CA ASP A 235 -68.62 -16.23 1.28
C ASP A 235 -67.17 -16.11 1.78
N VAL A 236 -66.22 -16.79 1.14
CA VAL A 236 -64.79 -16.71 1.50
C VAL A 236 -64.16 -15.43 0.96
N VAL A 237 -64.60 -14.98 -0.21
CA VAL A 237 -64.11 -13.74 -0.84
C VAL A 237 -64.60 -12.53 -0.05
N ASP A 238 -65.84 -12.56 0.43
CA ASP A 238 -66.45 -11.49 1.23
C ASP A 238 -65.82 -11.35 2.62
N MET A 239 -65.18 -12.40 3.15
CA MET A 239 -64.44 -12.34 4.41
C MET A 239 -63.00 -11.82 4.27
N LEU A 240 -62.44 -11.73 3.06
CA LEU A 240 -61.06 -11.27 2.84
C LEU A 240 -60.77 -9.87 3.40
N PRO A 241 -61.63 -8.85 3.21
CA PRO A 241 -61.39 -7.51 3.76
C PRO A 241 -61.25 -7.53 5.29
N ASN A 242 -62.15 -8.27 5.96
CA ASN A 242 -62.16 -8.41 7.41
C ASN A 242 -60.90 -9.14 7.93
N LEU A 243 -60.36 -10.08 7.15
CA LEU A 243 -59.10 -10.74 7.49
C LEU A 243 -57.88 -9.84 7.29
N THR A 244 -57.93 -8.88 6.36
CA THR A 244 -56.83 -7.91 6.14
C THR A 244 -56.75 -6.85 7.23
N GLU A 245 -57.86 -6.50 7.88
CA GLU A 245 -57.90 -5.58 9.01
C GLU A 245 -57.33 -6.17 10.32
N LEU A 246 -57.11 -7.49 10.38
CA LEU A 246 -56.54 -8.14 11.55
C LEU A 246 -55.06 -7.77 11.76
N LYS A 247 -54.69 -7.57 13.03
CA LYS A 247 -53.31 -7.34 13.46
C LYS A 247 -52.39 -8.49 12.96
N PRO A 248 -51.13 -8.20 12.56
CA PRO A 248 -50.23 -9.21 11.99
C PRO A 248 -50.02 -10.45 12.88
N GLN A 249 -49.99 -10.26 14.20
CA GLN A 249 -49.84 -11.36 15.15
C GLN A 249 -51.06 -12.30 15.15
N THR A 250 -52.29 -11.75 15.05
CA THR A 250 -53.53 -12.51 14.98
C THR A 250 -53.61 -13.32 13.69
N ARG A 251 -53.19 -12.76 12.55
CA ARG A 251 -53.09 -13.49 11.28
C ARG A 251 -52.12 -14.67 11.36
N LYS A 252 -50.98 -14.49 12.03
CA LYS A 252 -49.99 -15.56 12.24
C LYS A 252 -50.53 -16.67 13.14
N ALA A 253 -51.26 -16.31 14.20
CA ALA A 253 -51.90 -17.28 15.09
C ALA A 253 -53.01 -18.07 14.36
N LEU A 254 -53.89 -17.38 13.63
CA LEU A 254 -54.95 -18.00 12.83
C LEU A 254 -54.38 -18.97 11.80
N ARG A 255 -53.34 -18.57 11.05
CA ARG A 255 -52.63 -19.45 10.11
C ARG A 255 -52.05 -20.69 10.79
N LYS A 256 -51.50 -20.56 12.00
CA LYS A 256 -50.93 -21.68 12.77
C LYS A 256 -52.01 -22.66 13.23
N ILE A 257 -53.20 -22.17 13.53
CA ILE A 257 -54.35 -23.00 13.91
C ILE A 257 -54.89 -23.73 12.68
N LEU A 258 -55.17 -23.00 11.59
CA LEU A 258 -55.69 -23.53 10.32
C LEU A 258 -54.74 -24.54 9.64
N ALA A 259 -53.43 -24.41 9.86
CA ALA A 259 -52.45 -25.37 9.35
C ALA A 259 -52.52 -26.75 10.04
N ASN A 260 -53.26 -26.88 11.15
CA ASN A 260 -53.43 -28.16 11.85
C ASN A 260 -54.94 -28.54 11.91
N PRO A 261 -55.38 -29.55 11.14
CA PRO A 261 -56.80 -29.88 11.03
C PRO A 261 -57.42 -30.30 12.37
N GLN A 262 -56.68 -31.05 13.19
CA GLN A 262 -57.16 -31.50 14.51
C GLN A 262 -57.35 -30.36 15.52
N LYS A 263 -56.55 -29.29 15.42
CA LYS A 263 -56.71 -28.11 16.28
C LYS A 263 -57.82 -27.21 15.79
N THR A 264 -57.98 -27.11 14.48
CA THR A 264 -59.06 -26.35 13.84
C THR A 264 -60.42 -26.92 14.21
N GLU A 265 -60.60 -28.24 14.13
CA GLU A 265 -61.86 -28.92 14.49
C GLU A 265 -62.24 -28.70 15.95
N LYS A 266 -61.27 -28.74 16.88
CA LYS A 266 -61.53 -28.45 18.30
C LYS A 266 -61.96 -27.00 18.54
N VAL A 267 -61.33 -26.05 17.86
CA VAL A 267 -61.67 -24.62 18.01
C VAL A 267 -63.04 -24.35 17.40
N LEU A 268 -63.34 -24.90 16.23
CA LEU A 268 -64.65 -24.78 15.58
C LEU A 268 -65.75 -25.43 16.42
N GLY A 269 -65.52 -26.61 16.98
CA GLY A 269 -66.48 -27.27 17.87
C GLY A 269 -66.73 -26.50 19.17
N LEU A 270 -65.72 -25.83 19.72
CA LEU A 270 -65.91 -24.94 20.88
C LEU A 270 -66.71 -23.68 20.53
N ILE A 271 -66.50 -23.13 19.34
CA ILE A 271 -67.28 -21.98 18.85
C ILE A 271 -68.73 -22.40 18.61
N ASP A 272 -68.95 -23.54 17.96
CA ASP A 272 -70.28 -24.09 17.69
C ASP A 272 -71.06 -24.38 18.99
N ALA A 273 -70.37 -24.92 20.00
CA ALA A 273 -70.95 -25.15 21.33
C ALA A 273 -71.29 -23.86 22.10
N VAL A 274 -70.62 -22.74 21.79
CA VAL A 274 -70.91 -21.43 22.41
C VAL A 274 -71.99 -20.67 21.64
N VAL A 275 -72.07 -20.86 20.33
CA VAL A 275 -73.04 -20.21 19.45
C VAL A 275 -74.39 -20.95 19.46
N SER A 276 -74.38 -22.26 19.67
CA SER A 276 -75.60 -23.06 19.82
C SER A 276 -76.12 -22.93 21.26
N GLU A 277 -77.06 -22.00 21.50
CA GLU A 277 -77.86 -21.99 22.73
C GLU A 277 -78.60 -23.34 22.91
N PRO A 278 -78.71 -23.90 24.13
CA PRO A 278 -79.46 -25.14 24.33
C PRO A 278 -80.94 -24.92 24.02
N GLN A 279 -81.44 -25.55 22.97
CA GLN A 279 -82.87 -25.70 22.72
C GLN A 279 -83.47 -26.50 23.87
N THR A 280 -84.09 -25.83 24.83
CA THR A 280 -84.88 -26.45 25.90
C THR A 280 -86.14 -27.06 25.27
N GLU A 281 -86.16 -28.38 25.21
CA GLU A 281 -87.35 -29.22 25.06
C GLU A 281 -88.41 -28.86 26.13
N GLU A 282 -89.49 -28.17 25.75
CA GLU A 282 -90.68 -28.06 26.60
C GLU A 282 -91.96 -28.11 25.75
N SER A 283 -92.36 -29.34 25.38
CA SER A 283 -93.71 -29.63 24.89
C SER A 283 -94.01 -31.10 25.12
N LYS A 284 -94.26 -31.47 26.38
CA LYS A 284 -95.18 -32.55 26.74
C LYS A 284 -95.54 -32.47 28.23
N ASN A 285 -96.86 -32.41 28.44
CA ASN A 285 -97.59 -32.86 29.62
C ASN A 285 -98.00 -31.80 30.65
N GLU A 286 -99.18 -31.20 30.46
CA GLU A 286 -100.06 -30.92 31.60
C GLU A 286 -101.53 -31.23 31.22
N ILE A 287 -102.01 -32.34 31.77
CA ILE A 287 -103.41 -32.64 32.02
C ILE A 287 -103.72 -32.08 33.41
N ASN A 288 -104.63 -31.11 33.52
CA ASN A 288 -105.64 -30.95 34.59
C ASN A 288 -106.33 -29.57 34.51
N HIS A 289 -107.47 -29.49 33.81
CA HIS A 289 -108.77 -29.18 34.41
C HIS A 289 -109.92 -29.30 33.39
#